data_AF-A0A8D9A110-F1
#
_entry.id   AF-A0A8D9A110-F1
#
_cell.length_a   1.000
_cell.length_b   1.000
_cell.length_c   1.000
_cell.angle_alpha   90.00
_cell.angle_beta   90.00
_cell.angle_gamma   90.00
#
_symmetry.space_group_name_H-M   'P 1'
#
loop_
_entity.id
_entity.type
_entity.pdbx_description
1 polymer ?
#
loop_
_entity_poly.entity_id
_entity_poly.type
_entity_poly.pdbx_seq_one_letter_code
_entity_poly.pdbx_strand_id
1 'polypeptide(L)'
;MSLSPMLHVTCSAPGKIILSGEHSVVYPGRPAIAASISKRCSCSLIITREETVTIRLNSLNFTRTLSLNEMVKAIKSRKESAVNAGGKCDLKEIAGECTAGFLQMYSSDADSFAMKNALHVILFLLTSMFCQIDKDHLSKCPGLVLTVNSDLVLGAGSGSSAAFAVSVAGSVYTYLRWLACSMQDGATVALEKHVHMNANSWDTITSEVCPEVRLIW
;
A
#
# COMPACT_ATOMS: atom_id res chain seq x y z
N MET A 1 18.85 22.51 -2.75
CA MET A 1 19.42 21.26 -3.29
C MET A 1 18.43 20.15 -3.01
N SER A 2 17.66 19.75 -4.03
CA SER A 2 16.68 18.67 -3.94
C SER A 2 17.43 17.34 -3.88
N LEU A 3 17.58 16.77 -2.67
CA LEU A 3 18.17 15.44 -2.46
C LEU A 3 17.26 14.40 -3.12
N SER A 4 17.80 13.68 -4.09
CA SER A 4 17.09 12.66 -4.85
C SER A 4 16.79 11.41 -4.01
N PRO A 5 15.63 10.77 -4.21
CA PRO A 5 15.21 9.63 -3.39
C PRO A 5 15.88 8.33 -3.82
N MET A 6 16.31 7.52 -2.84
CA MET A 6 17.02 6.24 -3.09
C MET A 6 16.16 5.19 -3.84
N LEU A 7 14.83 5.26 -3.72
CA LEU A 7 13.88 4.46 -4.49
C LEU A 7 12.63 5.28 -4.78
N HIS A 8 12.16 5.22 -6.02
CA HIS A 8 10.87 5.78 -6.43
C HIS A 8 10.06 4.73 -7.18
N VAL A 9 9.01 4.24 -6.54
CA VAL A 9 8.06 3.31 -7.14
C VAL A 9 6.81 4.07 -7.54
N THR A 10 6.33 3.89 -8.76
CA THR A 10 5.04 4.39 -9.21
C THR A 10 4.22 3.24 -9.73
N CYS A 11 3.12 2.90 -9.06
CA CYS A 11 2.18 1.89 -9.52
C CYS A 11 0.87 2.53 -9.95
N SER A 12 0.30 2.06 -11.05
CA SER A 12 -0.97 2.56 -11.56
C SER A 12 -1.94 1.45 -11.88
N ALA A 13 -3.22 1.67 -11.60
CA ALA A 13 -4.32 0.77 -11.93
C ALA A 13 -5.44 1.51 -12.70
N PRO A 14 -6.05 0.88 -13.73
CA PRO A 14 -7.18 1.47 -14.45
C PRO A 14 -8.48 1.35 -13.64
N GLY A 15 -9.43 2.24 -13.91
CA GLY A 15 -10.82 2.05 -13.50
C GLY A 15 -11.52 0.97 -14.32
N LYS A 16 -12.78 0.67 -13.96
CA LYS A 16 -13.64 -0.26 -14.68
C LYS A 16 -14.94 0.40 -15.13
N ILE A 17 -15.52 -0.13 -16.20
CA ILE A 17 -16.89 0.11 -16.62
C ILE A 17 -17.59 -1.23 -16.86
N ILE A 18 -18.88 -1.31 -16.60
CA ILE A 18 -19.70 -2.47 -16.96
C ILE A 18 -20.33 -2.15 -18.32
N LEU A 19 -19.97 -2.90 -19.36
CA LEU A 19 -20.50 -2.73 -20.71
C LEU A 19 -21.89 -3.38 -20.86
N SER A 20 -22.12 -4.49 -20.16
CA SER A 20 -23.41 -5.19 -20.18
C SER A 20 -23.58 -6.07 -18.94
N GLY A 21 -24.83 -6.29 -18.55
CA GLY A 21 -25.20 -7.20 -17.45
C GLY A 21 -25.20 -6.58 -16.06
N GLU A 22 -25.27 -5.25 -15.93
CA GLU A 22 -25.30 -4.55 -14.63
C GLU A 22 -26.43 -5.06 -13.71
N HIS A 23 -27.60 -5.36 -14.29
CA HIS A 23 -28.77 -5.92 -13.61
C HIS A 23 -28.92 -7.43 -13.79
N SER A 24 -28.19 -8.02 -14.74
CA SER A 24 -28.31 -9.45 -15.04
C SER A 24 -27.42 -10.29 -14.14
N VAL A 25 -26.26 -9.77 -13.71
CA VAL A 25 -25.24 -10.49 -12.93
C VAL A 25 -25.72 -10.96 -11.55
N VAL A 26 -26.80 -10.38 -11.02
CA VAL A 26 -27.40 -10.80 -9.75
C VAL A 26 -28.24 -12.08 -9.88
N TYR A 27 -28.56 -12.50 -11.11
CA TYR A 27 -29.32 -13.72 -11.37
C TYR A 27 -28.38 -14.89 -11.74
N PRO A 28 -28.67 -16.12 -11.27
CA PRO A 28 -27.82 -17.27 -11.53
C PRO A 28 -27.58 -17.52 -13.03
N GLY A 29 -26.32 -17.77 -13.40
CA GLY A 29 -25.95 -18.15 -14.77
C GLY A 29 -25.99 -17.02 -15.81
N ARG A 30 -26.15 -15.76 -15.39
CA ARG A 30 -26.16 -14.61 -16.30
C ARG A 30 -24.79 -13.93 -16.36
N PRO A 31 -24.15 -13.84 -17.54
CA PRO A 31 -22.85 -13.19 -17.67
C PRO A 31 -22.97 -11.66 -17.59
N ALA A 32 -21.88 -11.01 -17.19
CA ALA A 32 -21.67 -9.58 -17.34
C ALA A 32 -20.32 -9.32 -17.98
N ILE A 33 -20.23 -8.23 -18.75
CA ILE A 33 -19.00 -7.82 -19.42
C ILE A 33 -18.51 -6.55 -18.74
N ALA A 34 -17.34 -6.62 -18.14
CA ALA A 34 -16.63 -5.46 -17.61
C ALA A 34 -15.40 -5.16 -18.49
N ALA A 35 -15.11 -3.88 -18.67
CA ALA A 35 -13.94 -3.41 -19.40
C ALA A 35 -13.15 -2.42 -18.55
N SER A 36 -11.84 -2.34 -18.77
CA SER A 36 -11.01 -1.28 -18.18
C SER A 36 -11.21 0.02 -18.95
N ILE A 37 -11.09 1.14 -18.24
CA ILE A 37 -11.12 2.47 -18.85
C ILE A 37 -9.76 3.15 -18.71
N SER A 38 -9.47 4.10 -19.60
CA SER A 38 -8.21 4.84 -19.62
C SER A 38 -8.05 5.85 -18.46
N LYS A 39 -9.05 5.99 -17.57
CA LYS A 39 -8.93 6.74 -16.33
C LYS A 39 -8.26 5.88 -15.26
N ARG A 40 -7.24 6.40 -14.60
CA ARG A 40 -6.36 5.61 -13.74
C ARG A 40 -6.23 6.22 -12.36
N CYS A 41 -5.90 5.36 -11.40
CA CYS A 41 -5.35 5.76 -10.11
C CYS A 41 -3.87 5.38 -10.11
N SER A 42 -3.01 6.29 -9.65
CA SER A 42 -1.58 6.07 -9.52
C SER A 42 -1.13 6.36 -8.10
N CYS A 43 -0.35 5.46 -7.54
CA CYS A 43 0.33 5.61 -6.26
C CYS A 43 1.84 5.72 -6.52
N SER A 44 2.46 6.72 -5.93
CA SER A 44 3.89 6.98 -5.96
C SER A 44 4.45 6.81 -4.55
N LEU A 45 5.33 5.84 -4.35
CA LEU A 45 6.04 5.60 -3.10
C LEU A 45 7.49 6.04 -3.27
N ILE A 46 7.93 6.95 -2.42
CA ILE A 46 9.28 7.51 -2.42
C ILE A 46 9.92 7.25 -1.06
N ILE A 47 11.11 6.67 -1.05
CA ILE A 47 11.87 6.51 0.19
C ILE A 47 12.50 7.84 0.60
N THR A 48 12.36 8.18 1.88
CA THR A 48 12.96 9.36 2.49
C THR A 48 13.92 8.97 3.61
N ARG A 49 14.83 9.87 3.95
CA ARG A 49 15.77 9.70 5.08
C ARG A 49 15.14 10.09 6.43
N GLU A 50 13.95 10.66 6.41
CA GLU A 50 13.22 11.03 7.61
C GLU A 50 12.65 9.77 8.27
N GLU A 51 12.41 9.77 9.58
CA GLU A 51 11.78 8.63 10.27
C GLU A 51 10.25 8.75 10.27
N THR A 52 9.70 9.17 9.13
CA THR A 52 8.30 9.54 8.97
C THR A 52 7.64 8.81 7.81
N VAL A 53 6.34 8.59 7.95
CA VAL A 53 5.48 8.03 6.92
C VAL A 53 4.46 9.08 6.53
N THR A 54 4.68 9.74 5.39
CA THR A 54 3.78 10.75 4.86
C THR A 54 2.83 10.14 3.84
N ILE A 55 1.53 10.33 4.05
CA ILE A 55 0.46 9.92 3.14
C ILE A 55 -0.13 11.18 2.51
N ARG A 56 -0.08 11.29 1.19
CA ARG A 56 -0.68 12.37 0.40
C ARG A 56 -1.76 11.81 -0.52
N LEU A 57 -2.98 12.32 -0.38
CA LEU A 57 -4.12 12.02 -1.22
C LEU A 57 -4.48 13.29 -1.99
N ASN A 58 -3.84 13.48 -3.15
CA ASN A 58 -3.93 14.76 -3.88
C ASN A 58 -5.36 15.04 -4.37
N SER A 59 -6.07 14.01 -4.84
CA SER A 59 -7.47 14.12 -5.26
C SER A 59 -8.43 14.52 -4.12
N LEU A 60 -7.99 14.43 -2.87
CA LEU A 60 -8.75 14.80 -1.68
C LEU A 60 -8.13 16.01 -0.94
N ASN A 61 -7.08 16.63 -1.48
CA ASN A 61 -6.29 17.69 -0.83
C ASN A 61 -5.89 17.35 0.62
N PHE A 62 -5.57 16.09 0.87
CA PHE A 62 -5.31 15.58 2.20
C PHE A 62 -3.86 15.10 2.31
N THR A 63 -3.15 15.59 3.32
CA THR A 63 -1.78 15.15 3.63
C THR A 63 -1.65 14.88 5.12
N ARG A 64 -1.04 13.76 5.48
CA ARG A 64 -0.71 13.42 6.87
C ARG A 64 0.65 12.81 6.96
N THR A 65 1.29 13.00 8.12
CA THR A 65 2.58 12.44 8.44
C THR A 65 2.48 11.69 9.76
N LEU A 66 2.99 10.48 9.76
CA LEU A 66 3.00 9.55 10.89
C LEU A 66 4.45 9.30 11.30
N SER A 67 4.69 9.08 12.59
CA SER A 67 6.01 8.64 13.04
C SER A 67 6.20 7.16 12.71
N LEU A 68 7.27 6.83 11.98
CA LEU A 68 7.59 5.44 11.65
C LEU A 68 7.88 4.64 12.94
N ASN A 69 8.56 5.27 13.89
CA ASN A 69 8.91 4.66 15.18
C ASN A 69 7.67 4.26 15.99
N GLU A 70 6.59 5.05 15.94
CA GLU A 70 5.33 4.73 16.63
C GLU A 70 4.64 3.53 15.99
N MET A 71 4.59 3.48 14.65
CA MET A 71 4.06 2.32 13.92
C MET A 71 4.84 1.05 14.21
N VAL A 72 6.17 1.13 14.17
CA VAL A 72 7.05 -0.02 14.46
C VAL A 72 6.85 -0.52 15.89
N LYS A 73 6.78 0.40 16.88
CA LYS A 73 6.51 0.04 18.28
C LYS A 73 5.15 -0.62 18.45
N ALA A 74 4.10 -0.07 17.84
CA ALA A 74 2.75 -0.63 17.89
C ALA A 74 2.70 -2.05 17.30
N ILE A 75 3.41 -2.31 16.21
CA ILE A 75 3.48 -3.64 15.60
C ILE A 75 4.27 -4.62 16.48
N LYS A 76 5.40 -4.18 17.05
CA LYS A 76 6.24 -5.03 17.91
C LYS A 76 5.50 -5.47 19.17
N SER A 77 4.86 -4.54 19.89
CA SER A 77 4.13 -4.86 21.12
C SER A 77 2.97 -5.82 20.86
N ARG A 78 2.23 -5.63 19.75
CA ARG A 78 1.10 -6.49 19.37
C ARG A 78 1.54 -7.89 18.93
N LYS A 79 2.65 -8.01 18.18
CA LYS A 79 3.27 -9.32 17.87
C LYS A 79 3.66 -10.08 19.15
N GLU A 80 4.21 -9.40 20.14
CA GLU A 80 4.62 -10.01 21.41
C GLU A 80 3.43 -10.47 22.24
N SER A 81 2.39 -9.65 22.34
CA SER A 81 1.13 -10.05 22.99
C SER A 81 0.50 -11.28 22.35
N ALA A 82 0.52 -11.38 21.02
CA ALA A 82 -0.05 -12.52 20.32
C ALA A 82 0.73 -13.83 20.52
N VAL A 83 2.08 -13.75 20.56
CA VAL A 83 2.94 -14.92 20.86
C VAL A 83 2.73 -15.40 22.31
N ASN A 84 2.60 -14.47 23.26
CA ASN A 84 2.38 -14.79 24.66
C ASN A 84 0.99 -15.38 24.95
N ALA A 85 0.00 -15.11 24.09
CA ALA A 85 -1.36 -15.65 24.21
C ALA A 85 -1.49 -17.11 23.72
N GLY A 86 -0.41 -17.75 23.24
CA GLY A 86 -0.40 -19.16 22.82
C GLY A 86 -1.27 -19.51 21.60
N GLY A 87 -1.90 -18.51 20.98
CA GLY A 87 -2.74 -18.66 19.80
C GLY A 87 -1.93 -18.56 18.50
N LYS A 88 -2.35 -19.31 17.48
CA LYS A 88 -1.86 -19.13 16.11
C LYS A 88 -2.31 -17.74 15.65
N CYS A 89 -1.39 -16.78 15.68
CA CYS A 89 -1.72 -15.40 15.40
C CYS A 89 -1.96 -15.19 13.90
N ASP A 90 -3.17 -14.83 13.52
CA ASP A 90 -3.44 -14.34 12.18
C ASP A 90 -2.85 -12.93 12.04
N LEU A 91 -1.85 -12.77 11.17
CA LEU A 91 -1.23 -11.46 10.86
C LEU A 91 -2.25 -10.39 10.46
N LYS A 92 -3.40 -10.82 9.94
CA LYS A 92 -4.54 -9.96 9.58
C LYS A 92 -5.20 -9.31 10.80
N GLU A 93 -5.28 -10.03 11.91
CA GLU A 93 -5.89 -9.54 13.15
C GLU A 93 -4.99 -8.47 13.79
N ILE A 94 -3.68 -8.73 13.89
CA ILE A 94 -2.71 -7.71 14.34
C ILE A 94 -2.78 -6.46 13.46
N ALA A 95 -2.76 -6.62 12.14
CA ALA A 95 -2.84 -5.49 11.22
C ALA A 95 -4.14 -4.70 11.41
N GLY A 96 -5.27 -5.39 11.62
CA GLY A 96 -6.57 -4.78 11.92
C GLY A 96 -6.55 -3.97 13.21
N GLU A 97 -6.03 -4.52 14.30
CA GLU A 97 -5.92 -3.84 15.59
C GLU A 97 -5.01 -2.61 15.53
N CYS A 98 -3.83 -2.75 14.92
CA CYS A 98 -2.91 -1.62 14.72
C CYS A 98 -3.59 -0.53 13.90
N THR A 99 -4.25 -0.90 12.82
CA THR A 99 -4.95 0.04 11.94
C THR A 99 -6.09 0.75 12.66
N ALA A 100 -6.88 0.04 13.47
CA ALA A 100 -7.95 0.63 14.27
C ALA A 100 -7.40 1.63 15.31
N GLY A 101 -6.30 1.30 15.99
CA GLY A 101 -5.64 2.19 16.94
C GLY A 101 -5.14 3.49 16.27
N PHE A 102 -4.51 3.37 15.12
CA PHE A 102 -4.10 4.53 14.32
C PHE A 102 -5.31 5.33 13.83
N LEU A 103 -6.33 4.69 13.27
CA LEU A 103 -7.54 5.37 12.82
C LEU A 103 -8.26 6.13 13.93
N GLN A 104 -8.33 5.57 15.15
CA GLN A 104 -8.97 6.24 16.28
C GLN A 104 -8.25 7.54 16.64
N MET A 105 -6.92 7.55 16.56
CA MET A 105 -6.10 8.75 16.73
C MET A 105 -6.35 9.80 15.64
N TYR A 106 -6.80 9.39 14.44
CA TYR A 106 -7.02 10.27 13.28
C TYR A 106 -8.49 10.56 12.97
N SER A 107 -9.42 10.13 13.83
CA SER A 107 -10.87 10.28 13.65
C SER A 107 -11.31 11.73 13.39
N SER A 108 -10.58 12.68 13.98
CA SER A 108 -10.87 14.12 14.00
C SER A 108 -10.37 14.88 12.79
N ASP A 109 -9.47 14.26 12.01
CA ASP A 109 -8.65 14.94 11.00
C ASP A 109 -9.12 14.71 9.57
N ALA A 110 -9.97 13.69 9.38
CA ALA A 110 -10.52 13.29 8.10
C ALA A 110 -12.03 13.55 8.09
N ASP A 111 -12.45 14.64 7.44
CA ASP A 111 -13.85 15.05 7.43
C ASP A 111 -14.72 14.17 6.53
N SER A 112 -14.15 13.63 5.45
CA SER A 112 -14.87 12.80 4.49
C SER A 112 -14.78 11.31 4.78
N PHE A 113 -15.90 10.60 4.65
CA PHE A 113 -15.94 9.13 4.69
C PHE A 113 -14.96 8.49 3.68
N ALA A 114 -14.77 9.11 2.51
CA ALA A 114 -13.82 8.64 1.51
C ALA A 114 -12.37 8.71 2.03
N MET A 115 -12.02 9.76 2.78
CA MET A 115 -10.69 9.92 3.38
C MET A 115 -10.45 8.86 4.48
N LYS A 116 -11.45 8.64 5.36
CA LYS A 116 -11.35 7.61 6.41
C LYS A 116 -11.13 6.22 5.83
N ASN A 117 -11.87 5.86 4.78
CA ASN A 117 -11.70 4.56 4.12
C ASN A 117 -10.37 4.46 3.38
N ALA A 118 -9.93 5.52 2.70
CA ALA A 118 -8.65 5.54 2.01
C ALA A 118 -7.48 5.36 3.00
N LEU A 119 -7.54 6.04 4.15
CA LEU A 119 -6.58 5.88 5.24
C LEU A 119 -6.61 4.47 5.82
N HIS A 120 -7.80 3.91 6.05
CA HIS A 120 -7.93 2.55 6.55
C HIS A 120 -7.21 1.56 5.61
N VAL A 121 -7.46 1.63 4.30
CA VAL A 121 -6.82 0.76 3.33
C VAL A 121 -5.30 0.95 3.30
N ILE A 122 -4.80 2.19 3.31
CA ILE A 122 -3.36 2.47 3.31
C ILE A 122 -2.71 1.94 4.59
N LEU A 123 -3.27 2.27 5.76
CA LEU A 123 -2.74 1.85 7.05
C LEU A 123 -2.79 0.33 7.19
N PHE A 124 -3.87 -0.31 6.76
CA PHE A 124 -4.00 -1.76 6.78
C PHE A 124 -2.95 -2.43 5.89
N LEU A 125 -2.74 -1.93 4.67
CA LEU A 125 -1.71 -2.47 3.77
C LEU A 125 -0.30 -2.24 4.33
N LEU A 126 0.00 -1.05 4.85
CA LEU A 126 1.31 -0.76 5.45
C LEU A 126 1.57 -1.61 6.71
N THR A 127 0.61 -1.67 7.63
CA THR A 127 0.75 -2.44 8.88
C THR A 127 0.83 -3.94 8.62
N SER A 128 -0.02 -4.48 7.74
CA SER A 128 0.04 -5.90 7.35
C SER A 128 1.37 -6.26 6.70
N MET A 129 1.90 -5.38 5.86
CA MET A 129 3.21 -5.57 5.22
C MET A 129 4.36 -5.47 6.21
N PHE A 130 4.36 -4.49 7.12
CA PHE A 130 5.33 -4.42 8.21
C PHE A 130 5.23 -5.61 9.18
N CYS A 131 4.04 -6.23 9.31
CA CYS A 131 3.90 -7.47 10.08
C CYS A 131 4.59 -8.67 9.43
N GLN A 132 4.87 -8.65 8.13
CA GLN A 132 5.60 -9.73 7.45
C GLN A 132 7.13 -9.58 7.56
N ILE A 133 7.64 -8.40 7.92
CA ILE A 133 9.07 -8.15 8.09
C ILE A 133 9.55 -8.68 9.46
N ASP A 134 10.77 -9.22 9.48
CA ASP A 134 11.47 -9.64 10.70
C ASP A 134 11.67 -8.48 11.70
N LYS A 135 11.71 -8.80 12.99
CA LYS A 135 11.75 -7.81 14.08
C LYS A 135 12.96 -6.86 13.98
N ASP A 136 14.10 -7.38 13.56
CA ASP A 136 15.36 -6.63 13.46
C ASP A 136 15.38 -5.68 12.26
N HIS A 137 14.77 -6.13 11.16
CA HIS A 137 14.66 -5.41 9.89
C HIS A 137 13.63 -4.28 9.96
N LEU A 138 12.54 -4.49 10.70
CA LEU A 138 11.49 -3.49 10.88
C LEU A 138 12.01 -2.19 11.54
N SER A 139 13.02 -2.28 12.41
CA SER A 139 13.67 -1.12 13.04
C SER A 139 14.60 -0.34 12.11
N LYS A 140 14.97 -0.90 10.95
CA LYS A 140 15.87 -0.28 9.98
C LYS A 140 15.12 0.26 8.76
N CYS A 141 13.78 0.20 8.76
CA CYS A 141 12.98 0.73 7.67
C CYS A 141 13.23 2.25 7.54
N PRO A 142 13.50 2.74 6.32
CA PRO A 142 13.57 4.17 6.07
C PRO A 142 12.16 4.80 6.08
N GLY A 143 12.09 6.12 6.17
CA GLY A 143 10.85 6.85 5.96
C GLY A 143 10.32 6.71 4.56
N LEU A 144 9.03 7.01 4.41
CA LEU A 144 8.35 6.87 3.14
C LEU A 144 7.33 7.98 2.92
N VAL A 145 7.24 8.43 1.67
CA VAL A 145 6.20 9.33 1.20
C VAL A 145 5.36 8.57 0.19
N LEU A 146 4.12 8.29 0.55
CA LEU A 146 3.11 7.66 -0.29
C LEU A 146 2.19 8.74 -0.85
N THR A 147 2.23 9.00 -2.16
CA THR A 147 1.39 9.98 -2.84
C THR A 147 0.43 9.29 -3.80
N VAL A 148 -0.87 9.46 -3.61
CA VAL A 148 -1.90 8.88 -4.46
C VAL A 148 -2.59 9.99 -5.27
N ASN A 149 -2.63 9.79 -6.58
CA ASN A 149 -3.37 10.59 -7.55
C ASN A 149 -4.45 9.71 -8.21
N SER A 150 -5.61 10.29 -8.50
CA SER A 150 -6.70 9.58 -9.18
C SER A 150 -7.45 10.52 -10.11
N ASP A 151 -7.59 10.12 -11.37
CA ASP A 151 -8.43 10.78 -12.38
C ASP A 151 -9.88 10.28 -12.35
N LEU A 152 -10.17 9.30 -11.48
CA LEU A 152 -11.48 8.70 -11.33
C LEU A 152 -12.37 9.55 -10.42
N VAL A 153 -13.59 9.81 -10.88
CA VAL A 153 -14.61 10.49 -10.09
C VAL A 153 -14.99 9.60 -8.90
N LEU A 154 -14.91 10.17 -7.69
CA LEU A 154 -15.30 9.48 -6.46
C LEU A 154 -16.81 9.23 -6.47
N GLY A 155 -17.22 8.02 -6.10
CA GLY A 155 -18.65 7.65 -6.00
C GLY A 155 -19.37 7.34 -7.32
N ALA A 156 -18.71 7.43 -8.47
CA ALA A 156 -19.34 7.23 -9.79
C ALA A 156 -19.51 5.74 -10.21
N GLY A 157 -19.26 4.77 -9.33
CA GLY A 157 -19.30 3.34 -9.68
C GLY A 157 -18.20 2.85 -10.63
N SER A 158 -17.25 3.72 -11.00
CA SER A 158 -16.16 3.47 -11.96
C SER A 158 -15.03 2.57 -11.43
N GLY A 159 -15.19 1.95 -10.25
CA GLY A 159 -14.17 1.12 -9.62
C GLY A 159 -12.96 1.88 -9.07
N SER A 160 -13.12 3.15 -8.70
CA SER A 160 -12.05 3.98 -8.12
C SER A 160 -11.44 3.41 -6.85
N SER A 161 -12.22 2.79 -5.97
CA SER A 161 -11.72 2.13 -4.76
C SER A 161 -10.85 0.90 -5.06
N ALA A 162 -11.21 0.12 -6.09
CA ALA A 162 -10.43 -1.02 -6.53
C ALA A 162 -9.10 -0.57 -7.16
N ALA A 163 -9.15 0.42 -8.06
CA ALA A 163 -7.94 0.99 -8.65
C ALA A 163 -7.01 1.59 -7.58
N PHE A 164 -7.58 2.28 -6.58
CA PHE A 164 -6.85 2.79 -5.42
C PHE A 164 -6.15 1.67 -4.65
N ALA A 165 -6.90 0.68 -4.16
CA ALA A 165 -6.37 -0.41 -3.35
C ALA A 165 -5.28 -1.20 -4.08
N VAL A 166 -5.51 -1.47 -5.37
CA VAL A 166 -4.53 -2.12 -6.24
C VAL A 166 -3.28 -1.25 -6.31
N SER A 167 -3.37 0.03 -6.73
CA SER A 167 -2.19 0.91 -6.90
C SER A 167 -1.35 1.06 -5.63
N VAL A 168 -1.99 1.15 -4.47
CA VAL A 168 -1.32 1.19 -3.16
C VAL A 168 -0.65 -0.15 -2.87
N ALA A 169 -1.36 -1.27 -2.97
CA ALA A 169 -0.81 -2.60 -2.70
C ALA A 169 0.40 -2.91 -3.58
N GLY A 170 0.36 -2.59 -4.88
CA GLY A 170 1.50 -2.77 -5.78
C GLY A 170 2.71 -1.93 -5.39
N SER A 171 2.49 -0.69 -4.96
CA SER A 171 3.58 0.21 -4.55
C SER A 171 4.26 -0.29 -3.28
N VAL A 172 3.47 -0.65 -2.27
CA VAL A 172 4.00 -1.12 -0.98
C VAL A 172 4.62 -2.51 -1.13
N TYR A 173 4.06 -3.40 -1.97
CA TYR A 173 4.65 -4.71 -2.26
C TYR A 173 6.03 -4.61 -2.91
N THR A 174 6.17 -3.72 -3.89
CA THR A 174 7.46 -3.50 -4.58
C THR A 174 8.50 -2.89 -3.64
N TYR A 175 8.05 -1.99 -2.77
CA TYR A 175 8.88 -1.46 -1.69
C TYR A 175 9.35 -2.56 -0.74
N LEU A 176 8.48 -3.46 -0.29
CA LEU A 176 8.87 -4.60 0.55
C LEU A 176 9.91 -5.49 -0.13
N ARG A 177 9.72 -5.79 -1.42
CA ARG A 177 10.68 -6.59 -2.18
C ARG A 177 12.05 -5.92 -2.25
N TRP A 178 12.06 -4.63 -2.51
CA TRP A 178 13.29 -3.85 -2.50
C TRP A 178 13.95 -3.86 -1.11
N LEU A 179 13.17 -3.71 -0.03
CA LEU A 179 13.70 -3.80 1.34
C LEU A 179 14.33 -5.18 1.60
N ALA A 180 13.64 -6.27 1.25
CA ALA A 180 14.17 -7.62 1.44
C ALA A 180 15.49 -7.84 0.70
N CYS A 181 15.60 -7.35 -0.54
CA CYS A 181 16.82 -7.45 -1.36
C CYS A 181 17.96 -6.59 -0.80
N SER A 182 17.68 -5.32 -0.50
CA SER A 182 18.69 -4.38 0.03
C SER A 182 19.30 -4.84 1.37
N MET A 183 18.58 -5.70 2.10
CA MET A 183 19.03 -6.26 3.37
C MET A 183 19.85 -7.55 3.23
N GLN A 184 19.71 -8.31 2.14
CA GLN A 184 20.50 -9.52 1.88
C GLN A 184 21.91 -9.20 1.38
N ASP A 185 22.07 -8.16 0.56
CA ASP A 185 23.35 -7.93 -0.12
C ASP A 185 24.39 -7.18 0.71
N GLY A 186 24.04 -6.61 1.88
CA GLY A 186 24.97 -5.84 2.73
C GLY A 186 25.62 -4.61 2.05
N ALA A 187 25.38 -4.42 0.75
CA ALA A 187 25.98 -3.45 -0.13
C ALA A 187 24.86 -2.63 -0.77
N THR A 188 24.81 -1.36 -0.37
CA THR A 188 24.32 -0.22 -1.15
C THR A 188 23.55 -0.56 -2.42
N VAL A 189 22.24 -0.80 -2.31
CA VAL A 189 21.32 -0.47 -3.41
C VAL A 189 21.20 1.07 -3.45
N ALA A 190 22.32 1.72 -3.77
CA ALA A 190 22.49 3.17 -3.90
C ALA A 190 22.32 3.61 -5.36
N LEU A 191 21.51 2.87 -6.12
CA LEU A 191 21.08 3.26 -7.45
C LEU A 191 19.63 3.69 -7.34
N GLU A 192 19.38 4.97 -7.65
CA GLU A 192 18.03 5.50 -7.84
C GLU A 192 17.31 4.63 -8.85
N LYS A 193 16.38 3.81 -8.35
CA LYS A 193 15.56 2.96 -9.20
C LYS A 193 14.17 3.59 -9.29
N HIS A 194 13.86 4.11 -10.47
CA HIS A 194 12.51 4.51 -10.83
C HIS A 194 11.79 3.30 -11.40
N VAL A 195 10.87 2.74 -10.63
CA VAL A 195 10.08 1.58 -11.04
C VAL A 195 8.68 2.05 -11.38
N HIS A 196 8.34 2.08 -12.66
CA HIS A 196 6.98 2.36 -13.09
C HIS A 196 6.24 1.05 -13.38
N MET A 197 5.10 0.83 -12.73
CA MET A 197 4.36 -0.41 -12.81
C MET A 197 2.91 -0.15 -13.19
N ASN A 198 2.45 -0.77 -14.26
CA ASN A 198 1.05 -0.78 -14.64
C ASN A 198 0.42 -2.10 -14.16
N ALA A 199 -0.82 -2.10 -13.64
CA ALA A 199 -1.48 -3.27 -13.04
C ALA A 199 -1.36 -4.57 -13.86
N ASN A 200 -1.21 -4.46 -15.19
CA ASN A 200 -1.05 -5.58 -16.11
C ASN A 200 0.37 -6.20 -16.14
N SER A 201 1.36 -5.60 -15.46
CA SER A 201 2.78 -5.95 -15.57
C SER A 201 3.48 -6.02 -14.22
N TRP A 202 2.74 -6.12 -13.11
CA TRP A 202 3.33 -6.02 -11.77
C TRP A 202 4.21 -7.21 -11.41
N ASP A 203 3.85 -8.40 -11.85
CA ASP A 203 4.63 -9.61 -11.58
C ASP A 203 5.98 -9.58 -12.32
N THR A 204 5.97 -9.18 -13.60
CA THR A 204 7.19 -9.04 -14.41
C THR A 204 8.14 -8.01 -13.82
N ILE A 205 7.65 -6.83 -13.47
CA ILE A 205 8.51 -5.72 -13.02
C ILE A 205 9.00 -5.94 -11.59
N THR A 206 8.21 -6.57 -10.71
CA THR A 206 8.71 -6.93 -9.38
C THR A 206 9.80 -8.00 -9.42
N SER A 207 9.78 -8.90 -10.41
CA SER A 207 10.86 -9.86 -10.62
C SER A 207 12.18 -9.19 -11.05
N GLU A 208 12.11 -8.07 -11.79
CA GLU A 208 13.28 -7.24 -12.13
C GLU A 208 13.81 -6.42 -10.94
N VAL A 209 13.00 -6.19 -9.91
CA VAL A 209 13.42 -5.51 -8.68
C VAL A 209 14.19 -6.46 -7.76
N CYS A 210 13.80 -7.74 -7.70
CA CYS A 210 14.52 -8.78 -6.96
C CYS A 210 14.15 -10.17 -7.52
N PRO A 211 15.05 -10.82 -8.30
CA PRO A 211 14.76 -12.10 -8.96
C PRO A 211 14.79 -13.32 -8.01
N GLU A 212 15.45 -13.22 -6.85
CA GLU A 212 15.70 -14.37 -5.97
C GLU A 212 14.56 -14.66 -4.98
N VAL A 213 13.68 -13.70 -4.71
CA VAL A 213 12.58 -13.88 -3.75
C VAL A 213 11.35 -14.39 -4.49
N ARG A 214 11.05 -15.71 -4.45
CA ARG A 214 9.72 -16.23 -4.80
C ARG A 214 8.81 -16.13 -3.58
N LEU A 215 8.03 -15.05 -3.47
CA LEU A 215 6.87 -15.03 -2.58
C LEU A 215 5.80 -15.95 -3.18
N ILE A 216 5.66 -17.12 -2.58
CA ILE A 216 4.66 -18.13 -2.92
C ILE A 216 3.29 -17.56 -2.50
N TRP A 217 2.37 -17.45 -3.45
CA TRP A 217 0.95 -17.18 -3.18
C TRP A 217 0.23 -18.44 -2.73
#